data_AF-A0A357F958-F1
#
_entry.id   AF-A0A357F958-F1
#
_cell.length_a   1.000
_cell.length_b   1.000
_cell.length_c   1.000
_cell.angle_alpha   90.00
_cell.angle_beta   90.00
_cell.angle_gamma   90.00
#
_symmetry.space_group_name_H-M   'P 1'
#
loop_
_entity.id
_entity.type
_entity.pdbx_description
1 polymer ?
#
loop_
_entity_poly.entity_id
_entity_poly.type
_entity_poly.pdbx_seq_one_letter_code
_entity_poly.pdbx_strand_id
1 'polypeptide(L)'
;MAVKSTVYDIPLIDLQPQFDNPVAEAEIVKQIADACASSGFFAVRGHGIPEKIIEHCWQVSHDFFSLAEAEKLKMKFKKLDISLLVLRKLMWFLTMRFYCKLVNDCS
;
A
#
# COMPACT_ATOMS: atom_id res chain seq x y z
N MET A 1 21.07 -21.56 -15.98
CA MET A 1 19.60 -21.45 -16.13
C MET A 1 19.26 -19.98 -16.26
N ALA A 2 19.00 -19.50 -17.48
CA ALA A 2 18.63 -18.10 -17.69
C ALA A 2 17.15 -17.94 -17.38
N VAL A 3 16.84 -17.25 -16.28
CA VAL A 3 15.49 -16.71 -16.06
C VAL A 3 15.28 -15.66 -17.13
N LYS A 4 14.42 -15.96 -18.10
CA LYS A 4 13.94 -15.00 -19.08
C LYS A 4 12.97 -14.06 -18.36
N SER A 5 13.46 -12.91 -17.90
CA SER A 5 12.56 -11.85 -17.42
C SER A 5 11.85 -11.27 -18.63
N THR A 6 10.57 -11.54 -18.78
CA THR A 6 9.68 -10.64 -19.49
C THR A 6 9.76 -9.31 -18.77
N VAL A 7 10.32 -8.29 -19.41
CA VAL A 7 10.40 -6.93 -18.85
C VAL A 7 8.98 -6.40 -18.79
N TYR A 8 8.30 -6.68 -17.69
CA TYR A 8 7.19 -5.85 -17.24
C TYR A 8 7.87 -4.62 -16.66
N ASP A 9 7.87 -3.51 -17.40
CA ASP A 9 8.33 -2.24 -16.87
C ASP A 9 7.41 -1.86 -15.73
N ILE A 10 7.90 -2.00 -14.49
CA ILE A 10 7.20 -1.56 -13.30
C ILE A 10 7.32 -0.03 -13.27
N PRO A 11 6.20 0.72 -13.34
CA PRO A 11 6.25 2.18 -13.27
C PRO A 11 6.96 2.65 -12.00
N LEU A 12 7.90 3.59 -12.14
CA LEU A 12 8.56 4.24 -11.02
C LEU A 12 7.98 5.65 -10.86
N ILE A 13 7.29 5.91 -9.74
CA ILE A 13 6.61 7.17 -9.46
C ILE A 13 7.45 7.98 -8.47
N ASP A 14 7.71 9.25 -8.79
CA ASP A 14 8.43 10.17 -7.91
C ASP A 14 7.45 10.99 -7.07
N LEU A 15 7.54 10.81 -5.75
CA LEU A 15 6.68 11.46 -4.78
C LEU A 15 7.25 12.79 -4.27
N GLN A 16 8.51 13.14 -4.59
CA GLN A 16 9.12 14.37 -4.09
C GLN A 16 8.34 15.64 -4.44
N PRO A 17 7.91 15.85 -5.70
CA PRO A 17 7.30 17.13 -6.11
C PRO A 17 6.04 17.53 -5.35
N GLN A 18 5.29 16.58 -4.78
CA GLN A 18 4.06 16.88 -4.03
C GLN A 18 4.33 17.62 -2.71
N PHE A 19 5.55 17.49 -2.15
CA PHE A 19 5.90 18.13 -0.88
C PHE A 19 6.18 19.63 -1.05
N ASP A 20 6.60 20.05 -2.25
CA ASP A 20 6.94 21.44 -2.55
C ASP A 20 5.84 22.16 -3.35
N ASN A 21 5.03 21.42 -4.12
CA ASN A 21 4.04 21.98 -5.03
C ASN A 21 2.71 21.21 -4.99
N PRO A 22 1.64 21.82 -4.45
CA PRO A 22 0.29 21.21 -4.43
C PRO A 22 -0.27 20.85 -5.82
N VAL A 23 0.17 21.54 -6.89
CA VAL A 23 -0.27 21.23 -8.26
C VAL A 23 0.33 19.91 -8.75
N ALA A 24 1.49 19.50 -8.25
CA ALA A 24 2.13 18.24 -8.62
C ALA A 24 1.40 17.01 -8.06
N GLU A 25 0.62 17.18 -6.98
CA GLU A 25 -0.17 16.09 -6.37
C GLU A 25 -1.15 15.46 -7.36
N ALA A 26 -1.87 16.28 -8.14
CA ALA A 26 -2.87 15.79 -9.09
C ALA A 26 -2.27 14.88 -10.18
N GLU A 27 -1.06 15.22 -10.66
CA GLU A 27 -0.36 14.44 -11.67
C GLU A 27 0.19 13.13 -11.08
N ILE A 28 0.72 13.16 -9.85
CA ILE A 28 1.18 11.97 -9.14
C ILE A 28 0.00 11.00 -8.86
N VAL A 29 -1.14 11.52 -8.43
CA VAL A 29 -2.36 10.73 -8.20
C VAL A 29 -2.81 10.04 -9.50
N LYS A 30 -2.74 10.75 -10.63
CA LYS A 30 -3.05 10.17 -11.94
C LYS A 30 -2.08 9.04 -12.30
N GLN A 31 -0.78 9.23 -12.13
CA GLN A 31 0.22 8.17 -12.37
C GLN A 31 -0.02 6.93 -11.52
N ILE A 32 -0.39 7.12 -10.25
CA ILE A 32 -0.74 6.01 -9.34
C ILE A 32 -1.99 5.29 -9.85
N ALA A 33 -3.04 6.03 -10.27
CA ALA A 33 -4.26 5.44 -10.80
C ALA A 33 -3.99 4.63 -12.08
N ASP A 34 -3.19 5.17 -13.00
CA ASP A 34 -2.82 4.51 -14.26
C ASP A 34 -1.99 3.23 -13.99
N ALA A 35 -1.05 3.26 -13.06
CA ALA A 35 -0.27 2.08 -12.67
C ALA A 35 -1.15 1.00 -12.01
N CYS A 36 -2.07 1.40 -11.12
CA CYS A 36 -3.03 0.48 -10.52
C CYS A 36 -3.97 -0.17 -11.57
N ALA A 37 -4.37 0.58 -12.60
CA ALA A 37 -5.26 0.09 -13.65
C ALA A 37 -4.55 -0.79 -14.71
N SER A 38 -3.24 -0.61 -14.90
CA SER A 38 -2.46 -1.31 -15.93
C SER A 38 -1.67 -2.48 -15.34
N SER A 39 -0.51 -2.24 -14.72
CA SER A 39 0.37 -3.25 -14.15
C SER A 39 -0.14 -3.81 -12.82
N GLY A 40 -0.93 -3.03 -12.07
CA GLY A 40 -1.34 -3.32 -10.71
C GLY A 40 -0.22 -3.14 -9.67
N PHE A 41 0.97 -2.72 -10.10
CA PHE A 41 2.17 -2.52 -9.27
C PHE A 41 2.97 -1.31 -9.75
N PHE A 42 3.58 -0.59 -8.82
CA PHE A 42 4.51 0.50 -9.10
C PHE A 42 5.58 0.57 -8.00
N ALA A 43 6.76 1.07 -8.35
CA ALA A 43 7.80 1.47 -7.40
C ALA A 43 7.65 2.96 -7.08
N VAL A 44 8.05 3.37 -5.89
CA VAL A 44 8.05 4.77 -5.47
C VAL A 44 9.46 5.22 -5.11
N ARG A 45 9.79 6.48 -5.43
CA ARG A 45 10.96 7.17 -4.89
C ARG A 45 10.55 8.51 -4.33
N GLY A 46 11.43 9.15 -3.57
CA GLY A 46 11.14 10.48 -3.04
C GLY A 46 10.00 10.51 -2.02
N HIS A 47 9.66 9.38 -1.41
CA HIS A 47 8.55 9.23 -0.44
C HIS A 47 8.79 9.94 0.90
N GLY A 48 9.96 10.52 1.14
CA GLY A 48 10.28 11.29 2.35
C GLY A 48 10.52 10.44 3.61
N ILE A 49 10.66 9.12 3.48
CA ILE A 49 10.98 8.24 4.62
C ILE A 49 12.51 8.26 4.79
N PRO A 50 13.04 8.62 5.97
CA PRO A 50 14.48 8.63 6.19
C PRO A 50 15.08 7.23 6.07
N GLU A 51 16.25 7.12 5.43
CA GLU A 51 16.94 5.84 5.21
C GLU A 51 17.15 5.04 6.51
N LYS A 52 17.50 5.73 7.60
CA LYS A 52 17.67 5.13 8.92
C LYS A 52 16.45 4.34 9.40
N ILE A 53 15.24 4.77 9.04
CA ILE A 53 14.00 4.05 9.38
C ILE A 53 13.90 2.77 8.57
N ILE A 54 14.23 2.81 7.28
CA ILE A 54 14.24 1.66 6.38
C ILE A 54 15.26 0.63 6.88
N GLU A 55 16.49 1.07 7.16
CA GLU A 55 17.55 0.23 7.73
C GLU A 55 17.13 -0.42 9.06
N HIS A 56 16.50 0.36 9.95
CA HIS A 56 16.02 -0.16 11.23
C HIS A 56 14.92 -1.21 11.04
N CYS A 57 13.97 -0.99 10.12
CA CYS A 57 12.95 -1.98 9.77
C CYS A 57 13.58 -3.29 9.27
N TRP A 58 14.61 -3.20 8.43
CA TRP A 58 15.37 -4.38 7.97
C TRP A 58 16.05 -5.10 9.13
N GLN A 59 16.73 -4.35 10.00
CA GLN A 59 17.41 -4.93 11.16
C GLN A 59 16.44 -5.68 12.06
N VAL A 60 15.31 -5.06 12.43
CA VAL A 60 14.29 -5.68 13.29
C VAL A 60 13.69 -6.93 12.64
N SER A 61 13.46 -6.90 11.32
CA SER A 61 13.01 -8.07 10.56
C SER A 61 14.03 -9.20 10.65
N HIS A 62 15.31 -8.91 10.39
CA HIS A 62 16.38 -9.90 10.49
C HIS A 62 16.52 -10.49 11.89
N ASP A 63 16.47 -9.65 12.93
CA ASP A 63 16.56 -10.08 14.32
C ASP A 63 15.39 -11.01 14.67
N PHE A 64 14.16 -10.65 14.27
CA PHE A 64 12.98 -11.48 14.50
C PHE A 64 13.08 -12.84 13.80
N PHE A 65 13.47 -12.88 12.52
CA PHE A 65 13.54 -14.12 11.78
C PHE A 65 14.71 -15.01 12.21
N SER A 66 15.73 -14.44 12.87
CA SER A 66 16.86 -15.15 13.49
C SER A 66 16.51 -15.83 14.81
N LEU A 67 15.36 -15.49 15.43
CA LEU A 67 14.89 -16.18 16.64
C LEU A 67 14.55 -17.65 16.36
N ALA A 68 14.63 -18.47 17.41
CA ALA A 68 14.19 -19.87 17.37
C ALA A 68 12.71 -19.97 16.97
N GLU A 69 12.33 -21.06 16.29
CA GLU A 69 10.97 -21.26 15.82
C GLU A 69 9.94 -21.15 16.97
N ALA A 70 10.20 -21.77 18.11
CA ALA A 70 9.33 -21.70 19.29
C ALA A 70 9.02 -20.26 19.74
N GLU A 71 9.99 -19.33 19.63
CA GLU A 71 9.80 -17.92 19.96
C GLU A 71 8.97 -17.19 18.90
N LYS A 72 9.21 -17.46 17.61
CA LYS A 72 8.41 -16.91 16.51
C LYS A 72 6.95 -17.36 16.59
N LEU A 73 6.71 -18.61 17.01
CA LEU A 73 5.39 -19.19 17.15
C LEU A 73 4.52 -18.51 18.24
N LYS A 74 5.14 -17.87 19.24
CA LYS A 74 4.40 -17.11 20.27
C LYS A 74 3.66 -15.91 19.67
N MET A 75 4.16 -15.35 18.57
CA MET A 75 3.58 -14.20 17.87
C MET A 75 2.66 -14.59 16.72
N LYS A 76 2.34 -15.87 16.55
CA LYS A 76 1.29 -16.29 15.59
C LYS A 76 0.00 -15.59 15.97
N PHE A 77 -0.56 -14.83 15.02
CA PHE A 77 -1.93 -14.36 15.13
C PHE A 77 -2.81 -15.58 15.39
N LYS A 78 -3.46 -15.62 16.57
CA LYS A 78 -4.56 -16.57 16.78
C LYS A 78 -5.53 -16.34 15.64
N LYS A 79 -5.90 -17.41 14.95
CA LYS A 79 -6.82 -17.41 13.82
C LYS A 79 -8.07 -16.61 14.19
N LEU A 80 -8.10 -15.32 13.89
CA LEU A 80 -9.29 -14.51 14.00
C LEU A 80 -10.20 -14.98 12.87
N ASP A 81 -11.45 -15.30 13.21
CA ASP A 81 -12.49 -15.76 12.29
C ASP A 81 -12.59 -14.85 11.06
N ILE A 82 -12.10 -15.37 9.94
CA ILE A 82 -12.20 -14.81 8.58
C ILE A 82 -13.67 -14.57 8.17
N SER A 83 -14.63 -15.10 8.93
CA SER A 83 -16.07 -14.92 8.78
C SER A 83 -16.56 -13.48 9.06
N LEU A 84 -15.90 -12.70 9.92
CA LEU A 84 -16.35 -11.34 10.27
C LEU A 84 -15.87 -10.24 9.31
N LEU A 85 -14.88 -10.52 8.46
CA LEU A 85 -14.35 -9.56 7.48
C LEU A 85 -15.21 -9.48 6.20
N VAL A 86 -15.92 -10.57 5.85
CA VAL A 86 -16.83 -10.57 4.69
C VAL A 86 -18.10 -9.74 4.97
N LEU A 87 -18.58 -9.74 6.21
CA LEU A 87 -19.76 -8.95 6.61
C LEU A 87 -19.47 -7.44 6.74
N ARG A 88 -18.23 -7.02 7.01
CA ARG A 88 -17.85 -5.59 6.99
C ARG A 88 -17.69 -5.01 5.58
N LYS A 89 -17.39 -5.84 4.55
CA LYS A 89 -17.33 -5.37 3.15
C LYS A 89 -18.71 -5.06 2.56
N LEU A 90 -19.75 -5.80 2.95
CA LEU A 90 -21.13 -5.52 2.51
C LEU A 90 -21.72 -4.28 3.19
N MET A 91 -21.33 -3.98 4.43
CA MET A 91 -21.78 -2.76 5.13
C MET A 91 -21.03 -1.49 4.68
N TRP A 92 -19.83 -1.62 4.11
CA TRP A 92 -19.07 -0.48 3.56
C TRP A 92 -19.53 -0.09 2.15
N PHE A 93 -19.98 -1.05 1.33
CA PHE A 93 -20.53 -0.77 0.00
C PHE A 93 -21.91 -0.07 0.04
N LEU A 94 -22.71 -0.29 1.09
CA LEU A 94 -24.01 0.37 1.26
C LEU A 94 -23.91 1.75 1.94
N THR A 95 -22.89 2.00 2.76
CA THR A 95 -22.73 3.30 3.45
C THR A 95 -22.06 4.38 2.59
N MET A 96 -21.17 4.02 1.65
CA MET A 96 -20.60 5.01 0.70
C MET A 96 -21.56 5.45 -0.42
N ARG A 97 -22.61 4.67 -0.73
CA ARG A 97 -23.62 5.07 -1.72
C ARG A 97 -24.64 6.07 -1.17
N PHE A 98 -24.74 6.20 0.17
CA PHE A 98 -25.53 7.25 0.81
C PHE A 98 -24.76 8.55 1.00
N TYR A 99 -23.44 8.51 1.18
CA TYR A 99 -22.64 9.72 1.42
C TYR A 99 -22.44 10.59 0.15
N CYS A 100 -22.43 9.97 -1.04
CA CYS A 100 -22.29 10.71 -2.30
C CYS A 100 -23.61 11.36 -2.79
N LYS A 101 -24.76 11.02 -2.20
CA LYS A 101 -26.06 11.66 -2.52
C LYS A 101 -26.35 12.90 -1.66
N LEU A 102 -25.67 13.06 -0.52
CA LEU A 102 -25.86 14.20 0.40
C LEU A 102 -24.89 15.37 0.20
N VAL A 103 -23.86 15.22 -0.64
CA VAL A 103 -22.88 16.31 -0.93
C VAL A 103 -23.20 17.06 -2.23
N ASN A 104 -24.17 16.60 -3.04
CA ASN A 104 -24.56 17.26 -4.30
C ASN A 104 -25.94 17.94 -4.29
N ASP A 105 -26.60 18.10 -3.13
CA ASP A 105 -27.82 18.91 -2.97
C ASP A 105 -27.57 20.13 -2.04
N CYS A 106 -26.34 20.64 -2.03
CA CYS A 106 -26.00 21.96 -1.48
C CYS A 106 -25.20 22.77 -2.51
N SER A 107 -25.86 23.06 -3.63
CA SER A 107 -25.86 24.33 -4.37
C SER A 107 -26.87 24.24 -5.51
#